data_AF-A0A059KIQ4-F1
#
_entry.id   AF-A0A059KIQ4-F1
#
_cell.length_a   1.000
_cell.length_b   1.000
_cell.length_c   1.000
_cell.angle_alpha   90.00
_cell.angle_beta   90.00
_cell.angle_gamma   90.00
#
_symmetry.space_group_name_H-M   'P 1'
#
loop_
_entity.id
_entity.type
_entity.pdbx_description
1 polymer ?
#
loop_
_entity_poly.entity_id
_entity_poly.type
_entity_poly.pdbx_seq_one_letter_code
_entity_poly.pdbx_strand_id
1 'polypeptide(L)'
;MRDQVIALGTRLGSEQPRLPPDHLPLELLTLCGVENPHPRDVLPWQLDELARDFWDAYYAAREAAASSLTEAQRQAESAARRRQSGPGVRYRHPKTGETWSGRGLQPKWIRAELEAGKTLSEFEVKEA
;
A
#
# COMPACT_ATOMS: atom_id res chain seq x y z
N MET A 1 4.94 14.42 28.90
CA MET A 1 3.84 15.28 28.40
C MET A 1 3.92 15.45 26.89
N ARG A 2 4.90 16.18 26.35
CA ARG A 2 5.08 16.38 24.89
C ARG A 2 5.03 15.08 24.06
N ASP A 3 5.78 14.06 24.47
CA ASP A 3 5.82 12.76 23.77
C ASP A 3 4.46 12.06 23.71
N GLN A 4 3.66 12.15 24.79
CA GLN A 4 2.31 11.59 24.86
C GLN A 4 1.35 12.34 23.92
N VAL A 5 1.51 13.65 23.78
CA VAL A 5 0.73 14.48 22.86
C VAL A 5 1.02 14.12 21.41
N ILE A 6 2.31 13.96 21.07
CA ILE A 6 2.74 13.55 19.73
C ILE A 6 2.18 12.15 19.43
N ALA A 7 2.31 11.20 20.35
CA ALA A 7 1.79 9.84 20.18
C ALA A 7 0.26 9.81 19.98
N LEU A 8 -0.48 10.64 20.73
CA LEU A 8 -1.92 10.78 20.56
C LEU A 8 -2.29 11.40 19.21
N GLY A 9 -1.59 12.46 18.80
CA GLY A 9 -1.78 13.11 17.50
C GLY A 9 -1.57 12.11 16.36
N THR A 10 -0.47 11.35 16.39
CA THR A 10 -0.18 10.31 15.39
C THR A 10 -1.26 9.23 15.33
N ARG A 11 -1.72 8.75 16.49
CA ARG A 11 -2.78 7.74 16.57
C ARG A 11 -4.11 8.28 16.00
N LEU A 12 -4.54 9.47 16.41
CA LEU A 12 -5.79 10.05 15.92
C LEU A 12 -5.73 10.43 14.43
N GLY A 13 -4.58 10.89 13.94
CA GLY A 13 -4.41 11.22 12.51
C GLY A 13 -4.57 10.02 11.59
N SER A 14 -4.25 8.82 12.09
CA SER A 14 -4.45 7.57 11.35
C SER A 14 -5.85 6.96 11.54
N GLU A 15 -6.45 7.05 12.74
CA GLU A 15 -7.74 6.42 13.05
C GLU A 15 -8.97 7.32 12.83
N GLN A 16 -8.84 8.64 12.98
CA GLN A 16 -9.94 9.62 12.96
C GLN A 16 -9.57 10.87 12.14
N PRO A 17 -9.77 10.88 10.81
CA PRO A 17 -9.22 11.89 9.91
C PRO A 17 -9.91 13.28 9.97
N ARG A 18 -10.98 13.43 10.76
CA ARG A 18 -11.67 14.71 10.99
C ARG A 18 -11.95 14.93 12.47
N LEU A 19 -11.12 15.75 13.10
CA LEU A 19 -11.37 16.30 14.43
C LEU A 19 -11.95 17.73 14.33
N PRO A 20 -12.97 18.08 15.14
CA PRO A 20 -13.43 19.46 15.25
C PRO A 20 -12.36 20.34 15.93
N PRO A 21 -12.11 21.56 15.43
CA PRO A 21 -10.98 22.40 15.87
C PRO A 21 -11.08 22.91 17.33
N ASP A 22 -12.26 22.88 17.94
CA ASP A 22 -12.54 23.59 19.20
C ASP A 22 -12.36 22.78 20.51
N HIS A 23 -12.14 21.46 20.48
CA HIS A 23 -12.34 20.64 21.69
C HIS A 23 -11.11 20.08 22.40
N LEU A 24 -9.89 20.37 21.95
CA LEU A 24 -8.71 19.68 22.43
C LEU A 24 -7.92 20.30 23.61
N PRO A 25 -7.96 21.62 23.93
CA PRO A 25 -6.97 22.18 24.86
C PRO A 25 -7.08 21.66 26.30
N LEU A 26 -8.27 21.27 26.78
CA LEU A 26 -8.46 20.72 28.14
C LEU A 26 -8.40 19.18 28.16
N GLU A 27 -8.91 18.52 27.14
CA GLU A 27 -8.86 17.05 27.01
C GLU A 27 -7.43 16.54 26.82
N LEU A 28 -6.57 17.30 26.11
CA LEU A 28 -5.15 17.00 25.96
C LEU A 28 -4.42 17.02 27.31
N LEU A 29 -4.78 17.92 28.23
CA LEU A 29 -4.18 18.01 29.56
C LEU A 29 -4.52 16.78 30.41
N THR A 30 -5.77 16.33 30.35
CA THR A 30 -6.23 15.11 31.02
C THR A 30 -5.52 13.88 30.44
N LEU A 31 -5.39 13.78 29.11
CA LEU A 31 -4.68 12.69 28.44
C LEU A 31 -3.16 12.69 28.69
N CYS A 32 -2.59 13.84 29.03
CA CYS A 32 -1.19 14.00 29.42
C CYS A 32 -0.88 13.62 30.88
N GLY A 33 -1.89 13.16 31.64
CA GLY A 33 -1.75 12.79 33.05
C GLY A 33 -1.75 13.97 34.01
N VAL A 34 -2.23 15.15 33.59
CA VAL A 34 -2.50 16.24 34.54
C VAL A 34 -3.89 16.00 35.14
N GLU A 35 -3.93 15.43 36.34
CA GLU A 35 -5.16 15.37 37.13
C GLU A 35 -5.57 16.79 37.56
N ASN A 36 -6.79 17.20 37.19
CA ASN A 36 -7.38 18.50 37.51
C ASN A 36 -6.56 19.72 37.00
N PRO A 37 -6.41 19.90 35.69
CA PRO A 37 -5.62 21.00 35.14
C PRO A 37 -6.29 22.36 35.42
N HIS A 38 -5.66 23.20 36.25
CA HIS A 38 -6.10 24.59 36.41
C HIS A 38 -5.33 25.48 35.42
N PRO A 39 -5.95 26.53 34.83
CA PRO A 39 -5.26 27.51 33.96
C PRO A 39 -4.08 28.27 34.59
N ARG A 40 -3.70 27.96 35.83
CA ARG A 40 -2.53 28.50 36.53
C ARG A 40 -1.34 27.54 36.54
N ASP A 41 -1.57 26.24 36.27
CA ASP A 41 -0.55 25.18 36.26
C ASP A 41 0.10 25.02 34.88
N VAL A 42 -0.58 25.47 33.83
CA VAL A 42 -0.07 25.47 32.46
C VAL A 42 -0.21 26.88 31.89
N LEU A 43 0.94 27.49 31.60
CA LEU A 43 0.98 28.84 31.07
C LEU A 43 0.41 28.86 29.64
N PRO A 44 -0.30 29.92 29.20
CA PRO A 44 -0.99 29.96 27.90
C PRO A 44 -0.13 29.60 26.68
N TRP A 45 1.16 29.93 26.70
CA TRP A 45 2.10 29.58 25.62
C TRP A 45 2.56 28.11 25.65
N GLN A 46 2.57 27.49 26.83
CA GLN A 46 2.86 26.06 26.96
C GLN A 46 1.68 25.22 26.42
N LEU A 47 0.45 25.73 26.55
CA LEU A 47 -0.71 25.16 25.87
C LEU A 47 -0.62 25.32 24.34
N ASP A 48 -0.15 26.47 23.87
CA ASP A 48 0.06 26.73 22.43
C ASP A 48 1.12 25.79 21.82
N GLU A 49 2.21 25.53 22.55
CA GLU A 49 3.24 24.59 22.12
C GLU A 49 2.72 23.15 22.06
N LEU A 50 2.02 22.69 23.09
CA LEU A 50 1.43 21.34 23.10
C LEU A 50 0.35 21.18 22.02
N ALA A 51 -0.49 22.20 21.81
CA ALA A 51 -1.48 22.19 20.74
C ALA A 51 -0.81 22.13 19.35
N ARG A 52 0.29 22.86 19.16
CA ARG A 52 1.07 22.83 17.92
C ARG A 52 1.67 21.44 17.66
N ASP A 53 2.34 20.85 18.65
CA ASP A 53 2.92 19.52 18.53
C ASP A 53 1.86 18.44 18.24
N PHE A 54 0.67 18.55 18.86
CA PHE A 54 -0.45 17.66 18.57
C PHE A 54 -0.90 17.76 17.11
N TRP A 55 -1.18 18.98 16.64
CA TRP A 55 -1.71 19.19 15.30
C TRP A 55 -0.68 18.83 14.22
N ASP A 56 0.61 19.09 14.45
CA ASP A 56 1.69 18.65 13.56
C ASP A 56 1.71 17.12 13.43
N ALA A 57 1.74 16.41 14.56
CA ALA A 57 1.74 14.94 14.57
C ALA A 57 0.46 14.34 13.96
N TYR A 58 -0.69 14.97 14.19
CA TYR A 58 -1.98 14.56 13.64
C TYR A 58 -2.02 14.70 12.11
N TYR A 59 -1.65 15.86 11.58
CA TYR A 59 -1.68 16.08 10.14
C TYR A 59 -0.61 15.24 9.42
N ALA A 60 0.59 15.12 9.98
CA ALA A 60 1.64 14.27 9.43
C ALA A 60 1.20 12.80 9.34
N ALA A 61 0.57 12.26 10.39
CA ALA A 61 0.06 10.89 10.37
C ALA A 61 -1.07 10.68 9.37
N ARG A 62 -1.97 11.66 9.22
CA ARG A 62 -3.03 11.63 8.22
C ARG A 62 -2.47 11.62 6.79
N GLU A 63 -1.48 12.46 6.53
CA GLU A 63 -0.82 12.52 5.22
C GLU A 63 -0.04 11.25 4.91
N ALA A 64 0.66 10.68 5.90
CA ALA A 64 1.31 9.38 5.76
C ALA A 64 0.31 8.25 5.47
N ALA A 65 -0.85 8.24 6.15
CA ALA A 65 -1.93 7.30 5.87
C ALA A 65 -2.51 7.48 4.45
N ALA A 66 -2.68 8.72 3.99
CA ALA A 66 -3.15 8.99 2.63
C ALA A 66 -2.11 8.62 1.55
N SER A 67 -0.82 8.87 1.80
CA SER A 67 0.27 8.51 0.90
C SER A 67 0.39 7.01 0.76
N SER A 68 0.40 6.28 1.87
CA SER A 68 0.50 4.81 1.88
C SER A 68 -0.66 4.14 1.14
N LEU A 69 -1.88 4.69 1.22
CA LEU A 69 -3.02 4.24 0.42
C LEU A 69 -2.75 4.39 -1.09
N THR A 70 -2.20 5.54 -1.48
CA THR A 70 -1.85 5.87 -2.87
C THR A 70 -0.73 4.99 -3.40
N GLU A 71 0.27 4.68 -2.57
CA GLU A 71 1.37 3.78 -2.90
C GLU A 71 0.89 2.33 -3.02
N ALA A 72 0.02 1.88 -2.11
CA ALA A 72 -0.62 0.57 -2.20
C ALA A 72 -1.47 0.43 -3.48
N GLN A 73 -2.19 1.47 -3.88
CA GLN A 73 -2.93 1.51 -5.15
C GLN A 73 -1.99 1.40 -6.36
N ARG A 74 -0.90 2.18 -6.39
CA ARG A 74 0.12 2.08 -7.45
C ARG A 74 0.75 0.68 -7.51
N GLN A 75 1.04 0.07 -6.36
CA GLN A 75 1.58 -1.28 -6.30
C GLN A 75 0.57 -2.31 -6.80
N ALA A 76 -0.70 -2.21 -6.41
CA ALA A 76 -1.77 -3.08 -6.88
C ALA A 76 -1.97 -2.98 -8.40
N GLU A 77 -1.92 -1.76 -8.96
CA GLU A 77 -2.01 -1.54 -10.41
C GLU A 77 -0.79 -2.14 -11.14
N SER A 78 0.41 -1.94 -10.60
CA SER A 78 1.64 -2.53 -11.17
C SER A 78 1.61 -4.06 -11.12
N ALA A 79 1.09 -4.65 -10.05
CA ALA A 79 0.93 -6.09 -9.91
C ALA A 79 -0.15 -6.64 -10.85
N ALA A 80 -1.27 -5.92 -11.02
CA ALA A 80 -2.31 -6.26 -12.00
C ALA A 80 -1.75 -6.21 -13.44
N ARG A 81 -0.97 -5.19 -13.78
CA ARG A 81 -0.32 -5.06 -15.10
C ARG A 81 0.70 -6.17 -15.37
N ARG A 82 1.49 -6.57 -14.35
CA ARG A 82 2.39 -7.74 -14.44
C ARG A 82 1.64 -9.06 -14.64
N ARG A 83 0.47 -9.22 -14.01
CA ARG A 83 -0.38 -10.42 -14.18
C ARG A 83 -1.02 -10.48 -15.57
N GLN A 84 -1.43 -9.34 -16.12
CA GLN A 84 -1.91 -9.25 -17.50
C GLN A 84 -0.81 -9.54 -18.52
N SER A 85 0.43 -9.19 -18.21
CA SER A 85 1.63 -9.52 -19.01
C SER A 85 2.18 -10.93 -18.71
N GLY A 86 1.31 -11.89 -18.34
CA GLY A 86 1.71 -13.29 -18.13
C GLY A 86 2.51 -13.85 -19.32
N PRO A 87 3.28 -14.94 -19.14
CA PRO A 87 4.10 -15.48 -20.21
C PRO A 87 3.17 -15.88 -21.37
N GLY A 88 3.18 -15.07 -22.44
CA GLY A 88 2.43 -15.32 -23.66
C GLY A 88 2.59 -16.79 -24.06
N VAL A 89 1.49 -17.42 -24.43
CA VAL A 89 1.51 -18.78 -24.96
C VAL A 89 2.32 -18.72 -26.25
N ARG A 90 3.61 -19.09 -26.16
CA ARG A 90 4.52 -19.04 -27.31
C ARG A 90 4.20 -20.12 -28.33
N TYR A 91 3.79 -21.31 -27.90
CA TYR A 91 3.54 -22.44 -28.79
C TYR A 91 2.16 -23.07 -28.54
N ARG A 92 1.45 -23.43 -29.61
CA ARG A 92 0.14 -24.11 -29.54
C ARG A 92 0.04 -25.24 -30.57
N HIS A 93 -0.38 -26.42 -30.11
CA HIS A 93 -0.58 -27.58 -30.97
C HIS A 93 -1.90 -27.45 -31.77
N PRO A 94 -1.91 -27.54 -33.11
CA PRO A 94 -3.10 -27.30 -33.92
C PRO A 94 -4.19 -28.37 -33.80
N LYS A 95 -3.81 -29.63 -33.52
CA LYS A 95 -4.78 -30.74 -33.37
C LYS A 95 -5.32 -30.93 -31.94
N THR A 96 -4.46 -30.91 -30.92
CA THR A 96 -4.87 -31.16 -29.52
C THR A 96 -5.20 -29.88 -28.76
N GLY A 97 -4.76 -28.72 -29.24
CA GLY A 97 -4.96 -27.44 -28.56
C GLY A 97 -4.03 -27.20 -27.37
N GLU A 98 -3.07 -28.10 -27.12
CA GLU A 98 -2.10 -27.95 -26.03
C GLU A 98 -1.21 -26.73 -26.22
N THR A 99 -0.96 -25.98 -25.15
CA THR A 99 -0.19 -24.74 -25.17
C THR A 99 1.06 -24.84 -24.32
N TRP A 100 2.18 -24.30 -24.82
CA TRP A 100 3.44 -24.26 -24.10
C TRP A 100 4.09 -22.88 -24.20
N SER A 101 4.48 -22.31 -23.06
CA SER A 101 5.06 -20.96 -22.98
C SER A 101 6.54 -20.88 -23.40
N GLY A 102 7.13 -22.01 -23.82
CA GLY A 102 8.56 -22.09 -24.17
C GLY A 102 9.50 -22.00 -22.97
N ARG A 103 8.99 -22.06 -21.73
CA ARG A 103 9.79 -22.12 -20.50
C ARG A 103 9.51 -23.43 -19.76
N GLY A 104 10.57 -24.05 -19.23
CA GLY A 104 10.48 -25.29 -18.44
C GLY A 104 10.55 -26.56 -19.28
N LEU A 105 10.10 -27.68 -18.69
CA LEU A 105 10.18 -29.00 -19.32
C LEU A 105 9.37 -29.05 -20.61
N GLN A 106 10.01 -29.54 -21.67
CA GLN A 106 9.39 -29.71 -22.97
C GLN A 106 8.30 -30.79 -22.91
N PRO A 107 7.05 -30.47 -23.30
CA PRO A 107 5.96 -31.43 -23.27
C PRO A 107 6.11 -32.51 -24.36
N LYS A 108 5.48 -33.67 -24.13
CA LYS A 108 5.59 -34.85 -25.00
C LYS A 108 5.19 -34.56 -26.45
N TRP A 109 4.20 -33.70 -26.68
CA TRP A 109 3.76 -33.34 -28.02
C TRP A 109 4.83 -32.57 -28.81
N ILE A 110 5.56 -31.62 -28.19
CA ILE A 110 6.65 -30.93 -28.88
C ILE A 110 7.74 -31.94 -29.27
N ARG A 111 8.10 -32.85 -28.36
CA ARG A 111 9.09 -33.90 -28.63
C ARG A 111 8.64 -34.78 -29.80
N ALA A 112 7.38 -35.21 -29.81
CA ALA A 112 6.82 -36.01 -30.89
C ALA A 112 6.82 -35.27 -32.24
N GLU A 113 6.50 -33.97 -32.26
CA GLU A 113 6.52 -33.18 -33.50
C GLU A 113 7.96 -32.90 -34.00
N LEU A 114 8.93 -32.75 -33.09
CA LEU A 114 10.36 -32.67 -33.45
C LEU A 114 10.88 -34.00 -34.01
N GLU A 115 10.49 -35.13 -33.41
CA GLU A 115 10.81 -36.47 -33.93
C GLU A 115 10.15 -36.74 -35.28
N ALA A 116 8.96 -36.16 -35.52
CA ALA A 116 8.29 -36.19 -36.82
C ALA A 116 8.94 -35.27 -37.88
N GLY A 117 10.05 -34.59 -37.55
CA GLY A 117 10.80 -33.74 -38.45
C GLY A 117 10.25 -32.32 -38.63
N LYS A 118 9.26 -31.92 -37.83
CA LYS A 118 8.73 -30.55 -37.83
C LYS A 118 9.51 -29.65 -36.92
N THR A 119 9.36 -28.35 -37.13
CA THR A 119 10.09 -27.36 -36.34
C THR A 119 9.20 -26.67 -35.33
N LEU A 120 9.76 -26.32 -34.17
CA LEU A 120 9.09 -25.55 -33.12
C LEU A 120 8.43 -24.26 -33.64
N SER A 121 9.03 -23.63 -34.66
CA SER A 121 8.53 -22.40 -35.28
C SER A 121 7.17 -22.57 -35.98
N GLU A 122 6.80 -23.78 -36.41
CA GLU A 122 5.47 -24.03 -37.00
C GLU A 122 4.34 -24.00 -35.96
N PHE A 123 4.68 -24.23 -34.69
CA PHE A 123 3.74 -24.21 -33.59
C PHE A 123 3.74 -22.88 -32.85
N GLU A 124 4.59 -21.93 -33.26
CA GLU A 124 4.69 -20.62 -32.60
C GLU A 124 3.42 -19.80 -32.85
N VAL A 125 2.73 -19.43 -31.77
CA VAL A 125 1.59 -18.51 -31.84
C VAL A 125 2.17 -17.12 -32.09
N LYS A 126 2.03 -16.62 -33.30
CA LYS A 126 2.24 -15.19 -33.57
C LYS A 126 1.13 -14.42 -32.85
N GLU A 127 1.41 -13.98 -31.63
CA GLU A 127 0.66 -12.86 -31.03
C GLU A 127 0.76 -11.67 -32.01
N ALA A 128 -0.41 -11.13 -32.39
CA ALA A 128 -0.55 -9.96 -33.23
C ALA A 128 -0.53 -8.68 -32.39
#